data_AF-B6HL98-F1
#
_entry.id   AF-B6HL98-F1
#
_cell.length_a   1.000
_cell.length_b   1.000
_cell.length_c   1.000
_cell.angle_alpha   90.00
_cell.angle_beta   90.00
_cell.angle_gamma   90.00
#
_symmetry.space_group_name_H-M   'P 1'
#
loop_
_entity.id
_entity.type
_entity.pdbx_description
1 polymer ?
#
loop_
_entity_poly.entity_id
_entity_poly.type
_entity_poly.pdbx_seq_one_letter_code
_entity_poly.pdbx_strand_id
1 'polypeptide(L)'
;MSAQNSAGIQTLLDAEREAQKIVQKDRTQRIRDAKSEAQKEIEEYKNQKEEEYKKFEGEHSSGYKVSEAEADKEAEVKLQEIKDAGKKQGDKVVADLIRVTTDVKPEPSEKIKA
;
A
#
# COMPACT_ATOMS: atom_id res chain seq x y z
N MET A 1 33.81 -42.61 -67.09
CA MET A 1 34.24 -42.10 -65.76
C MET A 1 33.58 -40.75 -65.45
N SER A 2 32.24 -40.69 -65.38
CA SER A 2 31.50 -39.43 -65.15
C SER A 2 30.46 -39.54 -64.02
N ALA A 3 29.94 -40.73 -63.74
CA ALA A 3 28.94 -40.96 -62.69
C ALA A 3 29.49 -40.84 -61.25
N GLN A 4 30.79 -41.09 -61.03
CA GLN A 4 31.42 -40.91 -59.70
C GLN A 4 31.57 -39.42 -59.33
N ASN A 5 31.78 -38.53 -60.32
CA ASN A 5 31.87 -37.09 -60.06
C ASN A 5 30.50 -36.48 -59.74
N SER A 6 29.41 -36.96 -60.37
CA SER A 6 28.07 -36.45 -60.07
C SER A 6 27.54 -36.89 -58.70
N ALA A 7 27.85 -38.12 -58.27
CA ALA A 7 27.41 -38.63 -56.97
C ALA A 7 28.12 -37.93 -55.78
N GLY A 8 29.42 -37.64 -55.90
CA GLY A 8 30.17 -36.90 -54.89
C GLY A 8 29.68 -35.45 -54.75
N ILE A 9 29.42 -34.77 -55.87
CA ILE A 9 28.86 -33.41 -55.87
C ILE A 9 27.46 -33.37 -55.24
N GLN A 10 26.62 -34.36 -55.54
CA GLN A 10 25.28 -34.44 -54.95
C GLN A 10 25.34 -34.60 -53.42
N THR A 11 26.27 -35.43 -52.93
CA THR A 11 26.49 -35.62 -51.49
C THR A 11 26.95 -34.32 -50.81
N LEU A 12 27.82 -33.54 -51.44
CA LEU A 12 28.27 -32.24 -50.93
C LEU A 12 27.13 -31.21 -50.91
N LEU A 13 26.29 -31.18 -51.95
CA LEU A 13 25.12 -30.28 -52.01
C LEU A 13 24.08 -30.61 -50.94
N ASP A 14 23.86 -31.89 -50.66
CA ASP A 14 22.93 -32.32 -49.61
C ASP A 14 23.50 -32.00 -48.22
N ALA A 15 24.81 -32.18 -48.00
CA ALA A 15 25.49 -31.75 -46.78
C ALA A 15 25.42 -30.23 -46.57
N GLU A 16 25.57 -29.43 -47.63
CA GLU A 16 25.45 -27.96 -47.56
C GLU A 16 24.03 -27.53 -47.16
N ARG A 17 23.00 -28.18 -47.72
CA ARG A 17 21.59 -27.93 -47.34
C ARG A 17 21.31 -28.31 -45.89
N GLU A 18 21.83 -29.42 -45.41
CA GLU A 18 21.69 -29.81 -44.00
C GLU A 18 22.39 -28.83 -43.07
N ALA A 19 23.62 -28.43 -43.39
CA ALA A 19 24.36 -27.43 -42.63
C ALA A 19 23.59 -26.10 -42.54
N GLN A 20 23.04 -25.62 -43.67
CA GLN A 20 22.20 -24.41 -43.67
C GLN A 20 20.96 -24.55 -42.79
N LYS A 21 20.26 -25.69 -42.84
CA LYS A 21 19.10 -25.95 -41.97
C LYS A 21 19.46 -25.96 -40.50
N ILE A 22 20.59 -26.58 -40.12
CA ILE A 22 21.06 -26.63 -38.74
C ILE A 22 21.35 -25.22 -38.23
N VAL A 23 22.09 -24.41 -38.99
CA VAL A 23 22.42 -23.02 -38.62
C VAL A 23 21.16 -22.16 -38.48
N GLN A 24 20.21 -22.30 -39.41
CA GLN A 24 18.96 -21.54 -39.36
C GLN A 24 18.08 -21.94 -38.17
N LYS A 25 18.04 -23.24 -37.84
CA LYS A 25 17.32 -23.77 -36.68
C LYS A 25 17.95 -23.28 -35.38
N ASP A 26 19.27 -23.36 -35.23
CA ASP A 26 20.00 -22.89 -34.05
C ASP A 26 19.79 -21.38 -33.83
N ARG A 27 19.89 -20.57 -34.89
CA ARG A 27 19.58 -19.13 -34.81
C ARG A 27 18.15 -18.86 -34.32
N THR A 28 17.17 -19.57 -34.87
CA THR A 28 15.76 -19.39 -34.49
C THR A 28 15.50 -19.85 -33.06
N GLN A 29 16.14 -20.95 -32.65
CA GLN A 29 16.04 -21.49 -31.30
C GLN A 29 16.61 -20.50 -30.28
N ARG A 30 17.82 -19.99 -30.49
CA ARG A 30 18.43 -18.97 -29.61
C ARG A 30 17.57 -17.72 -29.44
N ILE A 31 16.93 -17.26 -30.52
CA ILE A 31 16.03 -16.10 -30.46
C ILE A 31 14.78 -16.42 -29.62
N ARG A 32 14.22 -17.62 -29.76
CA ARG A 32 13.07 -18.06 -28.95
C ARG A 32 13.45 -18.22 -27.48
N ASP A 33 14.58 -18.83 -27.21
CA ASP A 33 15.07 -19.07 -25.86
C ASP A 33 15.32 -17.72 -25.15
N ALA A 34 16.02 -16.78 -25.80
CA ALA A 34 16.23 -15.44 -25.26
C ALA A 34 14.93 -14.69 -24.97
N LYS A 35 13.91 -14.84 -25.85
CA LYS A 35 12.58 -14.26 -25.59
C LYS A 35 11.89 -14.92 -24.40
N SER A 36 11.98 -16.25 -24.29
CA SER A 36 11.36 -16.99 -23.20
C SER A 36 12.04 -16.68 -21.86
N GLU A 37 13.36 -16.55 -21.82
CA GLU A 37 14.10 -16.16 -20.62
C GLU A 37 13.75 -14.74 -20.20
N ALA A 38 13.75 -13.77 -21.13
CA ALA A 38 13.35 -12.40 -20.82
C ALA A 38 11.91 -12.32 -20.29
N GLN A 39 10.98 -13.10 -20.86
CA GLN A 39 9.60 -13.17 -20.36
C GLN A 39 9.53 -13.75 -18.95
N LYS A 40 10.27 -14.83 -18.65
CA LYS A 40 10.35 -15.40 -17.31
C LYS A 40 10.91 -14.41 -16.30
N GLU A 41 11.98 -13.70 -16.65
CA GLU A 41 12.62 -12.73 -15.76
C GLU A 41 11.71 -11.53 -15.48
N ILE A 42 10.96 -11.07 -16.49
CA ILE A 42 9.91 -10.04 -16.32
C ILE A 42 8.80 -10.53 -15.37
N GLU A 43 8.35 -11.78 -15.53
CA GLU A 43 7.30 -12.36 -14.71
C GLU A 43 7.75 -12.57 -13.26
N GLU A 44 8.97 -13.04 -13.04
CA GLU A 44 9.59 -13.12 -11.71
C GLU A 44 9.73 -11.75 -11.07
N TYR A 45 10.23 -10.75 -11.80
CA TYR A 45 10.35 -9.38 -11.29
C TYR A 45 8.98 -8.78 -10.93
N LYS A 46 7.96 -9.03 -11.76
CA LYS A 46 6.60 -8.59 -11.50
C LYS A 46 6.05 -9.26 -10.24
N ASN A 47 6.23 -10.56 -10.09
CA ASN A 47 5.78 -11.31 -8.91
C ASN A 47 6.49 -10.82 -7.64
N GLN A 48 7.81 -10.61 -7.69
CA GLN A 48 8.56 -10.04 -6.57
C GLN A 48 8.04 -8.66 -6.18
N LYS A 49 7.79 -7.78 -7.16
CA LYS A 49 7.24 -6.44 -6.90
C LYS A 49 5.82 -6.48 -6.36
N GLU A 50 4.99 -7.42 -6.82
CA GLU A 50 3.63 -7.60 -6.31
C GLU A 50 3.64 -8.15 -4.88
N GLU A 51 4.56 -9.06 -4.54
CA GLU A 51 4.76 -9.53 -3.17
C GLU A 51 5.27 -8.42 -2.24
N GLU A 52 6.25 -7.63 -2.69
CA GLU A 52 6.71 -6.43 -1.95
C GLU A 52 5.55 -5.45 -1.74
N TYR A 53 4.75 -5.20 -2.78
CA TYR A 53 3.59 -4.32 -2.70
C TYR A 53 2.56 -4.85 -1.71
N LYS A 54 2.22 -6.14 -1.75
CA LYS A 54 1.27 -6.76 -0.81
C LYS A 54 1.78 -6.73 0.63
N LYS A 55 3.09 -6.94 0.85
CA LYS A 55 3.71 -6.79 2.18
C LYS A 55 3.62 -5.36 2.66
N PHE A 56 4.00 -4.41 1.82
CA PHE A 56 3.92 -2.98 2.12
C PHE A 56 2.48 -2.56 2.41
N GLU A 57 1.52 -3.04 1.61
CA GLU A 57 0.10 -2.80 1.81
C GLU A 57 -0.38 -3.40 3.12
N GLY A 58 -0.01 -4.64 3.46
CA GLY A 58 -0.37 -5.25 4.75
C GLY A 58 0.20 -4.52 5.96
N GLU A 59 1.48 -4.13 5.88
CA GLU A 59 2.17 -3.38 6.94
C GLU A 59 1.59 -1.96 7.09
N HIS A 60 1.33 -1.24 6.00
CA HIS A 60 0.83 0.13 6.05
C HIS A 60 -0.70 0.24 6.17
N SER A 61 -1.46 -0.76 5.71
CA SER A 61 -2.90 -0.89 5.95
C SER A 61 -3.19 -0.95 7.45
N SER A 62 -2.28 -1.57 8.23
CA SER A 62 -2.41 -1.67 9.68
C SER A 62 -2.17 -0.35 10.41
N GLY A 63 -1.52 0.63 9.78
CA GLY A 63 -1.22 1.93 10.39
C GLY A 63 -2.47 2.69 10.85
N TYR A 64 -3.58 2.54 10.13
CA TYR A 64 -4.87 3.12 10.54
C TYR A 64 -5.39 2.51 11.84
N LYS A 65 -5.32 1.18 12.00
CA LYS A 65 -5.83 0.51 13.19
C LYS A 65 -4.99 0.80 14.43
N VAL A 66 -3.67 0.90 14.28
CA VAL A 66 -2.77 1.26 15.39
C VAL A 66 -3.01 2.71 15.80
N SER A 67 -3.08 3.62 14.83
CA SER A 67 -3.36 5.04 15.09
C SER A 67 -4.75 5.26 15.71
N GLU A 68 -5.77 4.54 15.24
CA GLU A 68 -7.12 4.57 15.80
C GLU A 68 -7.13 4.05 17.25
N ALA A 69 -6.48 2.92 17.52
CA ALA A 69 -6.40 2.37 18.87
C ALA A 69 -5.59 3.25 19.84
N GLU A 70 -4.56 3.95 19.37
CA GLU A 70 -3.82 4.94 20.17
C GLU A 70 -4.67 6.19 20.43
N ALA A 71 -5.37 6.70 19.42
CA ALA A 71 -6.27 7.83 19.55
C ALA A 71 -7.43 7.53 20.50
N ASP A 72 -8.02 6.34 20.43
CA ASP A 72 -9.09 5.89 21.33
C ASP A 72 -8.60 5.84 22.78
N LYS A 73 -7.41 5.29 23.04
CA LYS A 73 -6.82 5.29 24.38
C LYS A 73 -6.58 6.70 24.91
N GLU A 74 -6.03 7.59 24.09
CA GLU A 74 -5.80 8.98 24.50
C GLU A 74 -7.14 9.70 24.77
N ALA A 75 -8.15 9.44 23.95
CA ALA A 75 -9.49 9.98 24.15
C ALA A 75 -10.12 9.48 25.45
N GLU A 76 -10.00 8.19 25.78
CA GLU A 76 -10.47 7.64 27.05
C GLU A 76 -9.81 8.29 28.26
N VAL A 77 -8.49 8.50 28.21
CA VAL A 77 -7.75 9.19 29.28
C VAL A 77 -8.26 10.62 29.45
N LYS A 78 -8.36 11.40 28.36
CA LYS A 78 -8.89 12.77 28.43
C LYS A 78 -10.33 12.82 28.91
N LEU A 79 -11.15 11.85 28.51
CA LEU A 79 -12.54 11.76 28.95
C LEU A 79 -12.63 11.50 30.45
N GLN A 80 -11.74 10.67 30.98
CA GLN A 80 -11.63 10.40 32.41
C GLN A 80 -11.17 11.64 33.18
N GLU A 81 -10.15 12.36 32.69
CA GLU A 81 -9.70 13.63 33.27
C GLU A 81 -10.82 14.68 33.31
N ILE A 82 -11.60 14.83 32.23
CA ILE A 82 -12.74 15.74 32.16
C ILE A 82 -13.81 15.36 33.20
N LYS A 83 -14.13 14.06 33.33
CA LYS A 83 -15.09 13.56 34.32
C LYS A 83 -14.63 13.87 35.74
N ASP A 84 -13.35 13.68 36.04
CA ASP A 84 -12.80 13.90 37.37
C ASP A 84 -12.70 15.39 37.70
N ALA A 85 -12.33 16.23 36.74
CA ALA A 85 -12.39 17.68 36.87
C ALA A 85 -13.84 18.18 37.08
N GLY A 86 -14.79 17.63 36.32
CA GLY A 86 -16.21 17.92 36.44
C GLY A 86 -16.78 17.54 37.81
N LYS A 87 -16.41 16.36 38.34
CA LYS A 87 -16.79 15.97 39.71
C LYS A 87 -16.19 16.90 40.77
N LYS A 88 -14.91 17.26 40.63
CA LYS A 88 -14.22 18.11 41.60
C LYS A 88 -14.78 19.53 41.67
N GLN A 89 -15.15 20.10 40.52
CA GLN A 89 -15.62 21.48 40.44
C GLN A 89 -17.16 21.60 40.41
N GLY A 90 -17.87 20.50 40.11
CA GLY A 90 -19.32 20.47 39.92
C GLY A 90 -20.09 20.98 41.14
N ASP A 91 -19.75 20.48 42.33
CA ASP A 91 -20.42 20.90 43.57
C ASP A 91 -20.27 22.40 43.84
N LYS A 92 -19.10 22.96 43.52
CA LYS A 92 -18.84 24.40 43.65
C LYS A 92 -19.69 25.21 42.66
N VAL A 93 -19.77 24.78 41.41
CA VAL A 93 -20.57 25.45 40.38
C VAL A 93 -22.06 25.40 40.72
N VAL A 94 -22.55 24.26 41.22
CA VAL A 94 -23.94 24.12 41.67
C VAL A 94 -24.22 25.05 42.85
N ALA A 95 -23.34 25.10 43.85
CA ALA A 95 -23.48 26.02 44.98
C ALA A 95 -23.47 27.50 44.55
N ASP A 96 -22.57 27.87 43.64
CA ASP A 96 -22.48 29.24 43.12
C ASP A 96 -23.75 29.61 42.30
N LEU A 97 -24.27 28.71 41.48
CA LEU A 97 -25.53 28.92 40.74
C LEU A 97 -26.73 29.08 41.67
N ILE A 98 -26.84 28.25 42.71
CA ILE A 98 -27.91 28.36 43.72
C ILE A 98 -27.78 29.71 44.45
N ARG A 99 -26.57 30.11 44.82
CA ARG A 99 -26.33 31.39 45.48
C ARG A 99 -26.75 32.57 44.60
N VAL A 100 -26.35 32.61 43.33
CA VAL A 100 -26.71 33.69 42.41
C VAL A 100 -28.21 33.74 42.14
N THR A 101 -28.87 32.59 42.05
CA THR A 101 -30.33 32.54 41.81
C THR A 101 -31.17 32.88 43.04
N THR A 102 -30.63 32.69 44.25
CA THR A 102 -31.32 33.01 45.52
C THR A 102 -30.97 34.39 46.09
N ASP A 103 -29.80 34.95 45.74
CA ASP A 103 -29.38 36.31 46.11
C ASP A 103 -30.01 37.34 45.16
N VAL A 104 -31.28 37.66 45.42
CA VAL A 104 -31.99 38.70 44.67
C VAL A 104 -31.44 40.06 45.06
N LYS A 105 -30.71 40.70 44.14
CA LYS A 105 -30.28 42.10 44.24
C LYS A 105 -31.22 42.98 43.42
N PRO A 106 -32.27 43.56 44.03
CA PRO A 106 -33.17 44.44 43.33
C PRO A 106 -32.44 45.75 43.01
N GLU A 107 -32.19 45.99 41.73
CA GLU A 107 -31.74 47.29 41.25
C GLU A 107 -32.93 48.07 40.65
N PRO A 108 -33.10 49.36 40.98
CA PRO A 108 -34.09 50.18 40.34
C PRO A 108 -33.81 50.25 38.85
N SER A 109 -34.86 50.18 38.03
CA SER A 109 -34.73 50.41 36.59
C SER A 109 -34.04 51.75 36.34
N GLU A 110 -33.05 51.77 35.45
CA GLU A 110 -32.28 52.99 35.12
C GLU A 110 -33.17 54.16 34.65
N LYS A 111 -34.40 53.85 34.21
CA LYS A 111 -35.43 54.80 33.81
C LYS A 111 -36.11 55.53 34.97
N ILE A 112 -35.84 55.16 36.21
CA ILE A 112 -36.45 55.72 37.44
C ILE A 112 -35.42 56.60 38.22
N LYS A 113 -34.28 56.96 37.63
CA LYS A 113 -33.39 57.97 38.24
C LYS A 113 -34.08 59.34 38.19
N ALA A 114 -34.38 59.88 39.37
CA ALA A 114 -34.90 61.24 39.59
C ALA A 114 -33.90 62.32 39.13
#